data_AF-A0A8S8Y4V5-F1
#
_entry.id   AF-A0A8S8Y4V5-F1
#
_cell.length_a   1.000
_cell.length_b   1.000
_cell.length_c   1.000
_cell.angle_alpha   90.00
_cell.angle_beta   90.00
_cell.angle_gamma   90.00
#
_symmetry.space_group_name_H-M   'P 1'
#
loop_
_entity.id
_entity.type
_entity.pdbx_description
1 polymer ?
#
loop_
_entity_poly.entity_id
_entity_poly.type
_entity_poly.pdbx_seq_one_letter_code
_entity_poly.pdbx_strand_id
1 'polypeptide(L)'
;MNQLSSWDVDWFIMRQLSADLVVEEPCTEVMSTDSSYPEDSCIYLKDLDEWRLPEMMPYETITTVAAVEIGTDAKLDTRSIGLKVVSKFGDMENDGDHDDSPAWDGDNLDTNEFIVTLRLRAPNLEISEIIMPPSNSAEVDATIPIGIILQNTGNVHATDIEIVLCEYGEVNSEITNELRENGCDEENVVMRQVVGALLAPDDTEEAKSIELYLLYPVSAGSKGVYVVVDPMNEIVESDETDNVRPIPEELQSNNPVLDMAREVVGKTALPFAVIVLTIALLGVVYLVGKGRRDEVNKRLAEQSSLVSVLADEADN
;
A
#
# COMPACT_ATOMS: atom_id res chain seq x y z
N MET A 1 -32.06 -14.86 -8.46
CA MET A 1 -30.78 -15.43 -8.94
C MET A 1 -29.77 -14.30 -8.91
N ASN A 2 -29.23 -14.01 -7.74
CA ASN A 2 -28.20 -13.00 -7.53
C ASN A 2 -27.30 -13.57 -6.43
N GLN A 3 -26.00 -13.30 -6.55
CA GLN A 3 -24.90 -13.65 -5.63
C GLN A 3 -24.15 -14.93 -6.01
N LEU A 4 -22.82 -14.80 -5.96
CA LEU A 4 -21.79 -15.86 -5.88
C LEU A 4 -21.14 -16.32 -7.20
N SER A 5 -21.10 -15.56 -8.29
CA SER A 5 -20.34 -16.00 -9.49
C SER A 5 -18.81 -16.08 -9.30
N SER A 6 -18.29 -15.49 -8.22
CA SER A 6 -16.87 -15.41 -7.85
C SER A 6 -16.58 -15.95 -6.44
N TRP A 7 -17.61 -16.46 -5.75
CA TRP A 7 -17.46 -17.02 -4.41
C TRP A 7 -17.57 -18.52 -4.55
N ASP A 8 -16.77 -19.25 -3.80
CA ASP A 8 -16.73 -20.71 -3.85
C ASP A 8 -16.86 -21.30 -2.44
N VAL A 9 -17.40 -22.51 -2.36
CA VAL A 9 -17.50 -23.23 -1.09
C VAL A 9 -16.92 -24.63 -1.26
N ASP A 10 -15.71 -24.81 -0.76
CA ASP A 10 -15.05 -26.10 -0.76
C ASP A 10 -15.34 -26.87 0.53
N TRP A 11 -15.48 -28.19 0.41
CA TRP A 11 -15.69 -29.09 1.54
C TRP A 11 -14.49 -29.99 1.80
N PHE A 12 -14.25 -30.25 3.08
CA PHE A 12 -13.15 -31.06 3.60
C PHE A 12 -13.67 -32.00 4.68
N ILE A 13 -12.96 -33.12 4.88
CA ILE A 13 -13.18 -34.02 6.03
C ILE A 13 -12.07 -33.79 7.05
N MET A 14 -12.44 -33.72 8.33
CA MET A 14 -11.48 -33.73 9.42
C MET A 14 -11.17 -35.17 9.85
N ARG A 15 -9.91 -35.59 9.70
CA ARG A 15 -9.45 -36.87 10.22
C ARG A 15 -8.61 -36.70 11.47
N GLN A 16 -9.04 -37.36 12.54
CA GLN A 16 -8.23 -37.50 13.74
C GLN A 16 -7.26 -38.68 13.58
N LEU A 17 -5.97 -38.37 13.40
CA LEU A 17 -4.91 -39.38 13.28
C LEU A 17 -4.36 -39.80 14.66
N SER A 18 -4.45 -38.92 15.66
CA SER A 18 -4.12 -39.21 17.05
C SER A 18 -4.83 -38.24 17.99
N ALA A 19 -4.64 -38.37 19.32
CA ALA A 19 -5.25 -37.46 20.29
C ALA A 19 -4.92 -35.98 20.03
N ASP A 20 -3.73 -35.70 19.50
CA ASP A 20 -3.22 -34.33 19.29
C ASP A 20 -3.06 -33.96 17.81
N LEU A 21 -3.43 -34.85 16.88
CA LEU A 21 -3.26 -34.63 15.44
C LEU A 21 -4.59 -34.80 14.70
N VAL A 22 -5.12 -33.69 14.23
CA VAL A 22 -6.25 -33.62 13.31
C VAL A 22 -5.75 -33.03 11.99
N VAL A 23 -6.15 -33.63 10.86
CA VAL A 23 -5.76 -33.21 9.52
C VAL A 23 -7.01 -32.93 8.70
N GLU A 24 -6.98 -31.81 7.98
CA GLU A 24 -7.96 -31.47 6.95
C GLU A 24 -7.62 -32.25 5.67
N GLU A 25 -8.56 -33.08 5.22
CA GLU A 25 -8.44 -33.84 3.98
C GLU A 25 -9.38 -33.24 2.92
N PRO A 26 -8.86 -32.72 1.79
CA PRO A 26 -9.67 -32.20 0.70
C PRO A 26 -10.46 -33.32 0.01
N CYS A 27 -11.64 -32.99 -0.52
CA CYS A 27 -12.38 -33.94 -1.33
C CYS A 27 -11.64 -34.29 -2.62
N THR A 28 -11.69 -35.57 -2.99
CA THR A 28 -11.03 -36.05 -4.21
C THR A 28 -11.87 -35.69 -5.43
N GLU A 29 -11.26 -35.02 -6.40
CA GLU A 29 -11.92 -34.70 -7.66
C GLU A 29 -12.07 -35.94 -8.55
N VAL A 30 -13.29 -36.20 -9.02
CA VAL A 30 -13.66 -37.35 -9.84
C VAL A 30 -14.74 -36.96 -10.86
N MET A 31 -15.01 -37.83 -11.84
CA MET A 31 -16.09 -37.66 -12.81
C MET A 31 -17.26 -38.60 -12.47
N SER A 32 -18.51 -38.17 -12.71
CA SER A 32 -19.70 -39.02 -12.46
C SER A 32 -19.75 -40.32 -13.29
N THR A 33 -18.92 -40.40 -14.33
CA THR A 33 -18.76 -41.58 -15.19
C THR A 33 -17.70 -42.56 -14.73
N ASP A 34 -17.00 -42.28 -13.62
CA ASP A 34 -15.94 -43.14 -13.13
C ASP A 34 -16.50 -44.49 -12.67
N SER A 35 -15.71 -45.56 -12.89
CA SER A 35 -16.14 -46.93 -12.62
C SER A 35 -16.28 -47.27 -11.14
N SER A 36 -15.68 -46.46 -10.27
CA SER A 36 -15.63 -46.66 -8.83
C SER A 36 -15.27 -45.35 -8.13
N TYR A 37 -15.84 -45.15 -6.95
CA TYR A 37 -15.52 -44.02 -6.07
C TYR A 37 -14.85 -44.55 -4.79
N PRO A 38 -13.99 -43.76 -4.15
CA PRO A 38 -13.50 -44.07 -2.81
C PRO A 38 -14.67 -44.17 -1.83
N GLU A 39 -14.72 -45.23 -1.02
CA GLU A 39 -15.81 -45.45 -0.05
C GLU A 39 -15.61 -44.63 1.24
N ASP A 40 -14.36 -44.34 1.60
CA ASP A 40 -14.01 -43.72 2.89
C ASP A 40 -13.65 -42.23 2.80
N SER A 41 -13.75 -41.58 1.64
CA SER A 41 -13.38 -40.16 1.47
C SER A 41 -14.51 -39.36 0.81
N CYS A 42 -14.52 -38.05 1.01
CA CYS A 42 -15.41 -37.19 0.26
C CYS A 42 -14.88 -37.03 -1.17
N ILE A 43 -15.82 -36.80 -2.09
CA ILE A 43 -15.54 -36.60 -3.50
C ILE A 43 -16.20 -35.33 -4.00
N TYR A 44 -15.56 -34.69 -4.98
CA TYR A 44 -16.13 -33.60 -5.75
C TYR A 44 -16.30 -34.04 -7.21
N LEU A 45 -17.55 -34.05 -7.68
CA LEU A 45 -17.93 -34.46 -9.03
C LEU A 45 -17.86 -33.26 -9.98
N LYS A 46 -16.74 -33.15 -10.71
CA LYS A 46 -16.45 -31.94 -11.52
C LYS A 46 -17.48 -31.66 -12.62
N ASP A 47 -18.15 -32.71 -13.12
CA ASP A 47 -19.13 -32.60 -14.20
C ASP A 47 -20.54 -32.25 -13.73
N LEU A 48 -20.84 -32.47 -12.45
CA LEU A 48 -22.13 -32.18 -11.84
C LEU A 48 -22.07 -31.00 -10.87
N ASP A 49 -20.87 -30.55 -10.52
CA ASP A 49 -20.62 -29.50 -9.52
C ASP A 49 -21.26 -29.88 -8.16
N GLU A 50 -20.95 -31.09 -7.69
CA GLU A 50 -21.59 -31.70 -6.52
C GLU A 50 -20.53 -32.32 -5.59
N TRP A 51 -20.56 -31.96 -4.31
CA TRP A 51 -19.79 -32.64 -3.27
C TRP A 51 -20.60 -33.81 -2.72
N ARG A 52 -19.95 -34.95 -2.54
CA ARG A 52 -20.52 -36.10 -1.84
C ARG A 52 -19.62 -36.54 -0.70
N LEU A 53 -20.23 -36.69 0.46
CA LEU A 53 -19.60 -37.29 1.63
C LEU A 53 -19.62 -38.83 1.52
N PRO A 54 -18.71 -39.54 2.20
CA PRO A 54 -18.69 -40.99 2.21
C PRO A 54 -19.99 -41.55 2.82
N GLU A 55 -20.36 -42.76 2.40
CA GLU A 55 -21.48 -43.48 3.00
C GLU A 55 -21.11 -43.88 4.44
N MET A 56 -21.99 -43.61 5.39
CA MET A 56 -21.77 -43.90 6.81
C MET A 56 -22.68 -45.03 7.28
N MET A 57 -22.17 -45.86 8.21
CA MET A 57 -23.05 -46.80 8.91
C MET A 57 -23.96 -46.06 9.89
N PRO A 58 -25.10 -46.66 10.30
CA PRO A 58 -25.95 -46.06 11.31
C PRO A 58 -25.17 -45.73 12.59
N TYR A 59 -25.41 -44.54 13.15
CA TYR A 59 -24.79 -44.01 14.37
C TYR A 59 -23.30 -43.65 14.26
N GLU A 60 -22.74 -43.60 13.05
CA GLU A 60 -21.43 -42.99 12.82
C GLU A 60 -21.56 -41.49 12.61
N THR A 61 -20.50 -40.77 12.99
CA THR A 61 -20.40 -39.32 12.81
C THR A 61 -19.13 -39.00 12.06
N ILE A 62 -19.22 -38.08 11.11
CA ILE A 62 -18.06 -37.49 10.43
C ILE A 62 -18.04 -36.00 10.70
N THR A 63 -16.84 -35.44 10.87
CA THR A 63 -16.67 -33.99 10.98
C THR A 63 -16.24 -33.44 9.63
N THR A 64 -16.99 -32.45 9.15
CA THR A 64 -16.70 -31.75 7.91
C THR A 64 -16.33 -30.30 8.17
N VAL A 65 -15.57 -29.71 7.25
CA VAL A 65 -15.23 -28.29 7.24
C VAL A 65 -15.61 -27.73 5.88
N ALA A 66 -16.22 -26.56 5.87
CA ALA A 66 -16.47 -25.79 4.67
C ALA A 66 -15.51 -24.58 4.64
N ALA A 67 -14.73 -24.45 3.57
CA ALA A 67 -13.96 -23.25 3.29
C ALA A 67 -14.80 -22.36 2.36
N VAL A 68 -15.15 -21.16 2.83
CA VAL A 68 -15.92 -20.19 2.03
C VAL A 68 -14.94 -19.17 1.46
N GLU A 69 -14.74 -19.21 0.15
CA GLU A 69 -13.93 -18.25 -0.58
C GLU A 69 -14.79 -17.05 -0.98
N ILE A 70 -14.33 -15.85 -0.63
CA ILE A 70 -15.05 -14.59 -0.87
C ILE A 70 -14.32 -13.84 -1.98
N GLY A 71 -14.98 -13.68 -3.12
CA GLY A 71 -14.43 -12.92 -4.26
C GLY A 71 -14.22 -11.44 -3.92
N THR A 72 -13.27 -10.79 -4.60
CA THR A 72 -12.92 -9.36 -4.38
C THR A 72 -14.02 -8.40 -4.82
N ASP A 73 -14.96 -8.84 -5.66
CA ASP A 73 -16.17 -8.11 -6.08
C ASP A 73 -17.34 -8.27 -5.09
N ALA A 74 -17.08 -8.89 -3.94
CA ALA A 74 -18.04 -9.06 -2.86
C ALA A 74 -18.65 -7.71 -2.41
N LYS A 75 -19.96 -7.55 -2.62
CA LYS A 75 -20.68 -6.41 -2.00
C LYS A 75 -20.45 -6.39 -0.48
N LEU A 76 -19.92 -5.26 0.00
CA LEU A 76 -19.69 -4.97 1.41
C LEU A 76 -21.02 -4.81 2.16
N ASP A 77 -21.52 -5.90 2.72
CA ASP A 77 -22.80 -5.95 3.41
C ASP A 77 -22.78 -7.03 4.49
N THR A 78 -23.83 -7.08 5.30
CA THR A 78 -24.11 -8.22 6.17
C THR A 78 -24.96 -9.23 5.41
N ARG A 79 -24.49 -10.47 5.34
CA ARG A 79 -25.28 -11.56 4.76
C ARG A 79 -25.09 -12.84 5.55
N SER A 80 -26.10 -13.69 5.50
CA SER A 80 -26.04 -15.03 6.07
C SER A 80 -25.92 -16.05 4.95
N ILE A 81 -25.00 -16.99 5.11
CA ILE A 81 -24.85 -18.17 4.26
C ILE A 81 -25.28 -19.37 5.09
N GLY A 82 -26.22 -20.16 4.57
CA GLY A 82 -26.56 -21.46 5.12
C GLY A 82 -25.69 -22.54 4.48
N LEU A 83 -25.00 -23.33 5.30
CA LEU A 83 -24.28 -24.53 4.91
C LEU A 83 -25.06 -25.73 5.43
N LYS A 84 -25.53 -26.61 4.54
CA LYS A 84 -26.30 -27.80 4.90
C LYS A 84 -25.79 -29.01 4.15
N VAL A 85 -25.59 -30.09 4.88
CA VAL A 85 -25.35 -31.42 4.33
C VAL A 85 -26.70 -32.14 4.28
N VAL A 86 -27.03 -32.75 3.14
CA VAL A 86 -28.30 -33.46 2.94
C VAL A 86 -28.06 -34.94 2.64
N SER A 87 -28.95 -35.79 3.14
CA SER A 87 -28.96 -37.21 2.79
C SER A 87 -29.77 -37.46 1.53
N LYS A 88 -29.26 -38.34 0.65
CA LYS A 88 -29.99 -38.82 -0.52
C LYS A 88 -31.24 -39.62 -0.17
N PHE A 89 -31.32 -40.15 1.05
CA PHE A 89 -32.48 -40.89 1.54
C PHE A 89 -33.60 -39.97 2.04
N GLY A 90 -33.39 -38.65 2.01
CA GLY A 90 -34.32 -37.65 2.50
C GLY A 90 -34.05 -37.27 3.94
N ASP A 91 -34.96 -36.46 4.49
CA ASP A 91 -34.95 -35.99 5.88
C ASP A 91 -35.58 -37.02 6.84
N MET A 92 -35.77 -36.63 8.09
CA MET A 92 -36.42 -37.43 9.12
C MET A 92 -37.84 -37.90 8.71
N GLU A 93 -38.56 -37.13 7.89
CA GLU A 93 -39.92 -37.49 7.45
C GLU A 93 -39.91 -38.63 6.41
N ASN A 94 -38.78 -38.84 5.74
CA ASN A 94 -38.60 -39.83 4.68
C ASN A 94 -37.75 -41.05 5.10
N ASP A 95 -37.58 -41.26 6.42
CA ASP A 95 -36.73 -42.33 6.99
C ASP A 95 -35.27 -42.24 6.52
N GLY A 96 -34.82 -41.01 6.23
CA GLY A 96 -33.46 -40.69 5.79
C GLY A 96 -32.61 -40.21 6.97
N ASP A 97 -32.11 -38.98 6.88
CA ASP A 97 -31.31 -38.38 7.94
C ASP A 97 -32.15 -38.10 9.20
N HIS A 98 -31.78 -38.71 10.32
CA HIS A 98 -32.66 -38.87 11.47
C HIS A 98 -32.85 -37.57 12.26
N ASP A 99 -31.87 -36.68 12.22
CA ASP A 99 -31.92 -35.35 12.83
C ASP A 99 -32.05 -34.25 11.79
N ASP A 100 -32.38 -34.53 10.52
CA ASP A 100 -32.58 -33.48 9.50
C ASP A 100 -34.03 -32.98 9.48
N SER A 101 -34.22 -31.66 9.57
CA SER A 101 -35.51 -30.99 9.44
C SER A 101 -35.80 -30.46 8.02
N PRO A 102 -37.08 -30.46 7.57
CA PRO A 102 -37.45 -30.02 6.21
C PRO A 102 -37.26 -28.53 5.91
N ALA A 103 -37.01 -27.68 6.92
CA ALA A 103 -36.91 -26.23 6.76
C ALA A 103 -35.74 -25.65 7.56
N TRP A 104 -35.09 -24.62 6.99
CA TRP A 104 -34.10 -23.74 7.63
C TRP A 104 -34.71 -22.84 8.74
N ASP A 105 -35.74 -23.30 9.44
CA ASP A 105 -36.56 -22.46 10.32
C ASP A 105 -36.79 -23.14 11.68
N GLY A 106 -36.12 -22.62 12.71
CA GLY A 106 -36.24 -23.05 14.09
C GLY A 106 -35.09 -22.57 14.98
N ASP A 107 -35.29 -22.60 16.30
CA ASP A 107 -34.23 -22.32 17.30
C ASP A 107 -33.23 -23.50 17.44
N ASN A 108 -33.51 -24.63 16.78
CA ASN A 108 -32.69 -25.84 16.82
C ASN A 108 -32.16 -26.10 15.41
N LEU A 109 -31.03 -25.47 15.06
CA LEU A 109 -30.26 -25.94 13.91
C LEU A 109 -29.80 -27.37 14.20
N ASP A 110 -29.93 -28.24 13.22
CA ASP A 110 -29.52 -29.63 13.31
C ASP A 110 -27.99 -29.75 13.17
N THR A 111 -27.40 -30.90 13.50
CA THR A 111 -25.93 -31.01 13.58
C THR A 111 -25.22 -30.88 12.22
N ASN A 112 -25.97 -31.02 11.14
CA ASN A 112 -25.57 -30.92 9.73
C ASN A 112 -25.92 -29.56 9.10
N GLU A 113 -26.48 -28.60 9.86
CA GLU A 113 -26.85 -27.25 9.43
C GLU A 113 -26.01 -26.18 10.16
N PHE A 114 -25.44 -25.25 9.39
CA PHE A 114 -24.66 -24.17 9.97
C PHE A 114 -24.89 -22.84 9.22
N ILE A 115 -25.31 -21.82 9.95
CA ILE A 115 -25.49 -20.47 9.40
C ILE A 115 -24.27 -19.62 9.73
N VAL A 116 -23.51 -19.24 8.70
CA VAL A 116 -22.39 -18.31 8.80
C VAL A 116 -22.89 -16.90 8.49
N THR A 117 -22.73 -15.98 9.45
CA THR A 117 -22.98 -14.56 9.19
C THR A 117 -21.70 -13.86 8.76
N LEU A 118 -21.62 -13.46 7.50
CA LEU A 118 -20.52 -12.68 6.96
C LEU A 118 -20.82 -11.19 7.10
N ARG A 119 -19.87 -10.46 7.70
CA ARG A 119 -19.92 -9.01 7.87
C ARG A 119 -18.75 -8.39 7.13
N LEU A 120 -18.94 -8.10 5.86
CA LEU A 120 -17.90 -7.48 5.03
C LEU A 120 -17.95 -5.96 5.23
N ARG A 121 -16.82 -5.40 5.64
CA ARG A 121 -16.66 -3.99 5.98
C ARG A 121 -15.36 -3.45 5.41
N ALA A 122 -15.43 -2.33 4.70
CA ALA A 122 -14.27 -1.55 4.27
C ALA A 122 -14.68 -0.08 4.06
N PRO A 123 -13.83 0.90 4.41
CA PRO A 123 -14.00 2.29 4.03
C PRO A 123 -13.76 2.46 2.52
N ASN A 124 -14.05 3.66 2.01
CA ASN A 124 -13.67 4.07 0.65
C ASN A 124 -13.48 5.58 0.59
N LEU A 125 -12.25 6.04 0.53
CA LEU A 125 -11.80 7.42 0.63
C LEU A 125 -11.65 8.01 -0.77
N GLU A 126 -12.69 8.70 -1.20
CA GLU A 126 -12.71 9.32 -2.51
C GLU A 126 -12.40 10.82 -2.41
N ILE A 127 -11.49 11.30 -3.26
CA ILE A 127 -11.35 12.73 -3.51
C ILE A 127 -12.42 13.15 -4.52
N SER A 128 -13.51 13.73 -4.02
CA SER A 128 -14.67 14.08 -4.84
C SER A 128 -14.49 15.39 -5.61
N GLU A 129 -13.79 16.36 -5.02
CA GLU A 129 -13.54 17.66 -5.65
C GLU A 129 -12.19 18.27 -5.26
N ILE A 130 -11.57 18.98 -6.19
CA ILE A 130 -10.43 19.87 -5.94
C ILE A 130 -10.93 21.31 -6.05
N ILE A 131 -10.79 22.07 -4.97
CA ILE A 131 -11.10 23.50 -4.90
C ILE A 131 -9.85 24.25 -5.32
N MET A 132 -9.89 24.77 -6.55
CA MET A 132 -8.75 25.50 -7.13
C MET A 132 -8.47 26.80 -6.38
N PRO A 133 -7.19 27.15 -6.17
CA PRO A 133 -6.80 28.44 -5.65
C PRO A 133 -7.24 29.58 -6.59
N PRO A 134 -7.30 30.82 -6.10
CA PRO A 134 -7.57 32.00 -6.95
C PRO A 134 -6.45 32.28 -7.96
N SER A 135 -5.25 31.73 -7.76
CA SER A 135 -4.10 31.85 -8.65
C SER A 135 -3.28 30.56 -8.61
N ASN A 136 -2.87 30.08 -9.79
CA ASN A 136 -2.01 28.91 -9.96
C ASN A 136 -0.53 29.27 -10.01
N SER A 137 -0.21 30.55 -9.78
CA SER A 137 1.16 31.02 -9.66
C SER A 137 1.40 31.85 -8.40
N ALA A 138 2.59 31.68 -7.82
CA ALA A 138 3.09 32.52 -6.74
C ALA A 138 4.62 32.67 -6.81
N GLU A 139 5.22 33.44 -5.90
CA GLU A 139 6.68 33.51 -5.77
C GLU A 139 7.23 32.15 -5.30
N VAL A 140 8.47 31.84 -5.68
CA VAL A 140 9.17 30.67 -5.13
C VAL A 140 9.20 30.77 -3.60
N ASP A 141 9.03 29.64 -2.92
CA ASP A 141 8.90 29.54 -1.45
C ASP A 141 7.61 30.14 -0.86
N ALA A 142 6.73 30.74 -1.68
CA ALA A 142 5.37 31.07 -1.25
C ALA A 142 4.49 29.82 -1.27
N THR A 143 3.32 29.89 -0.64
CA THR A 143 2.37 28.77 -0.58
C THR A 143 1.11 29.05 -1.37
N ILE A 144 0.68 28.08 -2.18
CA ILE A 144 -0.62 28.10 -2.86
C ILE A 144 -1.57 27.16 -2.09
N PRO A 145 -2.74 27.65 -1.60
CA PRO A 145 -3.69 26.80 -0.90
C PRO A 145 -4.51 25.98 -1.89
N ILE A 146 -4.43 24.65 -1.78
CA ILE A 146 -5.22 23.70 -2.56
C ILE A 146 -6.31 23.16 -1.65
N GLY A 147 -7.56 23.46 -1.93
CA GLY A 147 -8.67 22.84 -1.20
C GLY A 147 -9.04 21.50 -1.82
N ILE A 148 -9.45 20.54 -1.01
CA ILE A 148 -10.04 19.29 -1.47
C ILE A 148 -11.30 18.97 -0.67
N ILE A 149 -12.23 18.28 -1.31
CA ILE A 149 -13.36 17.62 -0.66
C ILE A 149 -13.06 16.13 -0.64
N LEU A 150 -12.84 15.59 0.56
CA LEU A 150 -12.60 14.18 0.80
C LEU A 150 -13.87 13.56 1.39
N GLN A 151 -14.29 12.40 0.88
CA GLN A 151 -15.49 11.71 1.35
C GLN A 151 -15.21 10.23 1.61
N ASN A 152 -15.94 9.64 2.57
CA ASN A 152 -15.97 8.19 2.76
C ASN A 152 -17.26 7.63 2.19
N THR A 153 -17.17 6.88 1.08
CA THR A 153 -18.30 6.19 0.43
C THR A 153 -18.42 4.71 0.82
N GLY A 154 -17.51 4.20 1.65
CA GLY A 154 -17.54 2.85 2.20
C GLY A 154 -18.51 2.68 3.37
N ASN A 155 -18.63 1.45 3.88
CA ASN A 155 -19.65 1.10 4.90
C ASN A 155 -19.11 1.03 6.34
N VAL A 156 -17.87 1.46 6.57
CA VAL A 156 -17.23 1.59 7.88
C VAL A 156 -16.39 2.86 7.92
N HIS A 157 -16.15 3.38 9.12
CA HIS A 157 -15.33 4.56 9.31
C HIS A 157 -13.85 4.27 9.02
N ALA A 158 -13.14 5.29 8.52
CA ALA A 158 -11.69 5.30 8.39
C ALA A 158 -11.08 6.20 9.48
N THR A 159 -9.87 5.89 9.92
CA THR A 159 -9.12 6.62 10.95
C THR A 159 -7.68 6.78 10.53
N ASP A 160 -7.02 7.81 11.04
CA ASP A 160 -5.61 8.10 10.78
C ASP A 160 -5.32 8.25 9.28
N ILE A 161 -6.20 8.98 8.59
CA ILE A 161 -6.16 9.14 7.14
C ILE A 161 -5.08 10.16 6.81
N GLU A 162 -4.05 9.69 6.14
CA GLU A 162 -2.97 10.53 5.66
C GLU A 162 -3.31 11.13 4.29
N ILE A 163 -2.94 12.39 4.08
CA ILE A 163 -3.13 13.10 2.83
C ILE A 163 -1.84 13.83 2.51
N VAL A 164 -1.29 13.58 1.33
CA VAL A 164 -0.06 14.20 0.86
C VAL A 164 -0.25 14.92 -0.46
N LEU A 165 0.53 15.99 -0.64
CA LEU A 165 0.76 16.59 -1.95
C LEU A 165 2.07 16.07 -2.52
N CYS A 166 2.02 15.62 -3.76
CA CYS A 166 3.16 15.06 -4.48
C CYS A 166 3.48 15.90 -5.71
N GLU A 167 4.73 16.29 -5.85
CA GLU A 167 5.22 17.13 -6.94
C GLU A 167 5.99 16.29 -7.98
N TYR A 168 5.57 16.40 -9.24
CA TYR A 168 6.25 15.81 -10.39
C TYR A 168 6.50 16.87 -11.48
N GLY A 169 7.25 16.48 -12.51
CA GLY A 169 7.58 17.39 -13.62
C GLY A 169 6.37 17.88 -14.41
N GLU A 170 5.40 17.00 -14.67
CA GLU A 170 4.17 17.29 -15.42
C GLU A 170 3.04 16.38 -14.95
N VAL A 171 1.80 16.75 -15.26
CA VAL A 171 0.65 15.87 -15.03
C VAL A 171 0.52 14.88 -16.19
N ASN A 172 0.67 13.59 -15.93
CA ASN A 172 0.41 12.55 -16.91
C ASN A 172 -0.28 11.31 -16.29
N SER A 173 -0.82 10.45 -17.15
CA SER A 173 -1.57 9.25 -16.74
C SER A 173 -0.68 8.13 -16.21
N GLU A 174 0.58 8.08 -16.63
CA GLU A 174 1.54 7.05 -16.18
C GLU A 174 1.88 7.26 -14.70
N ILE A 175 2.21 8.49 -14.30
CA ILE A 175 2.41 8.90 -12.91
C ILE A 175 1.14 8.66 -12.09
N THR A 176 -0.04 8.95 -12.65
CA THR A 176 -1.31 8.72 -11.92
C THR A 176 -1.50 7.25 -11.57
N ASN A 177 -1.13 6.33 -12.47
CA ASN A 177 -1.23 4.90 -12.21
C ASN A 177 -0.14 4.42 -11.26
N GLU A 178 1.08 4.93 -11.40
CA GLU A 178 2.18 4.63 -10.47
C GLU A 178 1.84 5.06 -9.04
N LEU A 179 1.24 6.24 -8.87
CA LEU A 179 0.78 6.76 -7.59
C LEU A 179 -0.33 5.91 -6.97
N ARG A 180 -1.21 5.31 -7.78
CA ARG A 180 -2.26 4.39 -7.28
C ARG A 180 -1.70 3.05 -6.85
N GLU A 181 -0.66 2.56 -7.52
CA GLU A 181 -0.08 1.23 -7.24
C GLU A 181 0.94 1.27 -6.09
N ASN A 182 1.78 2.30 -6.06
CA ASN A 182 2.94 2.37 -5.16
C ASN A 182 2.88 3.55 -4.19
N GLY A 183 1.86 4.39 -4.28
CA GLY A 183 1.80 5.62 -3.52
C GLY A 183 2.82 6.65 -4.01
N CYS A 184 3.16 7.58 -3.12
CA CYS A 184 4.03 8.70 -3.44
C CYS A 184 5.41 8.55 -2.81
N ASP A 185 6.47 8.67 -3.61
CA ASP A 185 7.84 8.65 -3.11
C ASP A 185 8.09 9.80 -2.13
N GLU A 186 8.72 9.50 -0.98
CA GLU A 186 9.01 10.48 0.06
C GLU A 186 9.82 11.70 -0.42
N GLU A 187 10.59 11.57 -1.50
CA GLU A 187 11.32 12.70 -2.10
C GLU A 187 10.43 13.69 -2.87
N ASN A 188 9.26 13.24 -3.32
CA ASN A 188 8.29 14.04 -4.07
C ASN A 188 7.18 14.59 -3.17
N VAL A 189 7.10 14.15 -1.90
CA VAL A 189 6.14 14.67 -0.92
C VAL A 189 6.54 16.09 -0.50
N VAL A 190 5.68 17.05 -0.82
CA VAL A 190 5.92 18.48 -0.50
C VAL A 190 5.07 19.00 0.65
N MET A 191 3.96 18.32 0.97
CA MET A 191 3.09 18.64 2.09
C MET A 191 2.41 17.37 2.59
N ARG A 192 2.20 17.26 3.90
CA ARG A 192 1.55 16.13 4.57
C ARG A 192 0.56 16.63 5.61
N GLN A 193 -0.59 16.00 5.68
CA GLN A 193 -1.65 16.30 6.63
C GLN A 193 -2.34 15.00 7.04
N VAL A 194 -2.76 14.93 8.30
CA VAL A 194 -3.49 13.77 8.82
C VAL A 194 -4.89 14.20 9.26
N VAL A 195 -5.88 13.41 8.85
CA VAL A 195 -7.28 13.51 9.28
C VAL A 195 -7.54 12.37 10.25
N GLY A 196 -7.91 12.71 11.50
CA GLY A 196 -8.04 11.70 12.55
C GLY A 196 -9.12 10.63 12.27
N ALA A 197 -10.25 11.02 11.69
CA ALA A 197 -11.29 10.08 11.29
C ALA A 197 -12.24 10.66 10.23
N LEU A 198 -12.74 9.80 9.35
CA LEU A 198 -13.84 10.08 8.44
C LEU A 198 -14.92 9.01 8.59
N LEU A 199 -16.10 9.44 9.02
CA LEU A 199 -17.22 8.55 9.31
C LEU A 199 -17.82 7.98 8.02
N ALA A 200 -18.36 6.77 8.10
CA ALA A 200 -19.17 6.19 7.03
C ALA A 200 -20.43 7.04 6.78
N PRO A 201 -21.05 6.93 5.59
CA PRO A 201 -22.37 7.49 5.32
C PRO A 201 -23.38 7.00 6.37
N ASP A 202 -24.26 7.89 6.83
CA ASP A 202 -25.38 7.50 7.70
C ASP A 202 -26.52 6.92 6.85
N ASP A 203 -27.56 6.36 7.48
CA ASP A 203 -28.75 5.78 6.84
C ASP A 203 -29.52 6.75 5.90
N THR A 204 -29.10 8.01 5.81
CA THR A 204 -29.58 9.02 4.86
C THR A 204 -28.88 8.95 3.50
N GLU A 205 -27.95 8.01 3.30
CA GLU A 205 -27.12 7.79 2.09
C GLU A 205 -26.29 9.01 1.62
N GLU A 206 -26.19 10.06 2.43
CA GLU A 206 -25.28 11.17 2.14
C GLU A 206 -23.87 10.82 2.63
N ALA A 207 -22.94 10.71 1.70
CA ALA A 207 -21.53 10.53 2.02
C ALA A 207 -21.04 11.69 2.90
N LYS A 208 -20.39 11.35 4.01
CA LYS A 208 -19.81 12.36 4.88
C LYS A 208 -18.53 12.87 4.23
N SER A 209 -18.56 14.14 3.86
CA SER A 209 -17.41 14.82 3.29
C SER A 209 -16.81 15.82 4.27
N ILE A 210 -15.51 16.06 4.09
CA ILE A 210 -14.78 17.11 4.77
C ILE A 210 -14.08 17.97 3.73
N GLU A 211 -14.05 19.27 3.97
CA GLU A 211 -13.27 20.23 3.20
C GLU A 211 -11.97 20.53 3.96
N LEU A 212 -10.84 20.37 3.29
CA LEU A 212 -9.52 20.64 3.87
C LEU A 212 -8.62 21.36 2.87
N TYR A 213 -7.67 22.13 3.38
CA TYR A 213 -6.76 22.93 2.57
C TYR A 213 -5.31 22.51 2.82
N LEU A 214 -4.65 22.04 1.78
CA LEU A 214 -3.22 21.71 1.75
C LEU A 214 -2.45 22.92 1.22
N LEU A 215 -1.30 23.23 1.82
CA LEU A 215 -0.48 24.36 1.42
C LEU A 215 0.68 23.86 0.55
N TYR A 216 0.58 24.06 -0.77
CA TYR A 216 1.65 23.70 -1.71
C TYR A 216 2.78 24.73 -1.67
N PRO A 217 4.01 24.38 -1.27
CA PRO A 217 5.17 25.26 -1.39
C PRO A 217 5.61 25.35 -2.86
N VAL A 218 5.65 26.56 -3.41
CA VAL A 218 5.94 26.76 -4.84
C VAL A 218 7.41 26.53 -5.15
N SER A 219 7.67 25.46 -5.91
CA SER A 219 8.95 25.19 -6.55
C SER A 219 9.17 26.04 -7.80
N ALA A 220 10.42 26.21 -8.21
CA ALA A 220 10.75 26.91 -9.45
C ALA A 220 10.31 26.12 -10.68
N GLY A 221 9.76 26.82 -11.68
CA GLY A 221 9.27 26.21 -12.92
C GLY A 221 7.76 25.99 -12.93
N SER A 222 7.31 25.09 -13.81
CA SER A 222 5.93 24.58 -13.85
C SER A 222 5.95 23.13 -13.41
N LYS A 223 5.03 22.73 -12.53
CA LYS A 223 5.01 21.41 -11.89
C LYS A 223 3.61 20.79 -11.95
N GLY A 224 3.59 19.48 -12.16
CA GLY A 224 2.39 18.67 -11.97
C GLY A 224 2.27 18.29 -10.50
N VAL A 225 1.12 18.59 -9.90
CA VAL A 225 0.87 18.29 -8.48
C VAL A 225 -0.28 17.31 -8.38
N TYR A 226 -0.16 16.37 -7.45
CA TYR A 226 -1.14 15.34 -7.17
C TYR A 226 -1.52 15.37 -5.70
N VAL A 227 -2.80 15.13 -5.43
CA VAL A 227 -3.31 14.82 -4.09
C VAL A 227 -3.40 13.32 -4.00
N VAL A 228 -2.74 12.74 -3.00
CA VAL A 228 -2.76 11.30 -2.70
C VAL A 228 -3.28 11.15 -1.29
N VAL A 229 -4.35 10.39 -1.12
CA VAL A 229 -4.87 9.96 0.18
C VAL A 229 -4.33 8.56 0.45
N ASP A 230 -3.93 8.32 1.69
CA ASP A 230 -3.28 7.10 2.15
C ASP A 230 -2.11 6.64 1.25
N PRO A 231 -1.02 7.43 1.16
CA PRO A 231 0.09 7.13 0.24
C PRO A 231 0.84 5.84 0.58
N MET A 232 0.66 5.28 1.78
CA MET A 232 1.30 4.03 2.20
C MET A 232 0.38 2.82 2.01
N ASN A 233 -0.87 3.04 1.57
CA ASN A 233 -1.89 2.01 1.40
C ASN A 233 -2.04 1.14 2.67
N GLU A 234 -2.16 1.81 3.82
CA GLU A 234 -2.34 1.16 5.14
C GLU A 234 -3.82 0.86 5.44
N ILE A 235 -4.72 1.63 4.85
CA ILE A 235 -6.17 1.51 4.97
C ILE A 235 -6.66 0.67 3.80
N VAL A 236 -7.16 -0.54 4.08
CA VAL A 236 -7.75 -1.39 3.04
C VAL A 236 -9.10 -0.82 2.61
N GLU A 237 -9.17 -0.32 1.39
CA GLU A 237 -10.35 0.35 0.82
C GLU A 237 -11.18 -0.60 -0.06
N SER A 238 -12.38 -0.14 -0.45
CA SER A 238 -13.19 -0.89 -1.42
C SER A 238 -12.77 -0.66 -2.87
N ASP A 239 -12.20 0.51 -3.16
CA ASP A 239 -11.63 0.92 -4.43
C ASP A 239 -10.36 1.74 -4.15
N GLU A 240 -9.20 1.25 -4.59
CA GLU A 240 -7.90 1.90 -4.40
C GLU A 240 -7.56 2.89 -5.53
N THR A 241 -8.51 3.19 -6.42
CA THR A 241 -8.23 3.97 -7.64
C THR A 241 -8.75 5.40 -7.60
N ASP A 242 -9.56 5.75 -6.60
CA ASP A 242 -10.25 7.04 -6.47
C ASP A 242 -9.69 7.96 -5.36
N ASN A 243 -8.69 7.46 -4.62
CA ASN A 243 -7.93 8.16 -3.58
C ASN A 243 -6.73 8.99 -4.12
N VAL A 244 -6.52 8.99 -5.45
CA VAL A 244 -5.50 9.80 -6.14
C VAL A 244 -6.13 10.74 -7.17
N ARG A 245 -5.82 12.04 -7.08
CA ARG A 245 -6.27 13.05 -8.06
C ARG A 245 -5.16 14.02 -8.48
N PRO A 246 -4.94 14.23 -9.79
CA PRO A 246 -4.09 15.33 -10.27
C PRO A 246 -4.78 16.68 -10.08
N ILE A 247 -4.00 17.72 -9.77
CA ILE A 247 -4.45 19.10 -9.88
C ILE A 247 -4.65 19.41 -11.38
N PRO A 248 -5.83 19.89 -11.81
CA PRO A 248 -6.13 20.06 -13.23
C PRO A 248 -5.21 21.04 -13.98
N GLU A 249 -4.68 22.03 -13.29
CA GLU A 249 -3.78 23.04 -13.85
C GLU A 249 -2.41 22.96 -13.17
N GLU A 250 -1.34 23.09 -13.95
CA GLU A 250 0.02 23.11 -13.41
C GLU A 250 0.22 24.31 -12.47
N LEU A 251 0.93 24.06 -11.37
CA LEU A 251 1.29 25.09 -10.41
C LEU A 251 2.70 25.58 -10.71
N GLN A 252 2.86 26.89 -10.82
CA GLN A 252 4.09 27.47 -11.35
C GLN A 252 4.60 28.67 -10.55
N SER A 253 5.90 28.93 -10.60
CA SER A 253 6.44 30.18 -10.07
C SER A 253 6.04 31.38 -10.95
N ASN A 254 6.03 32.59 -10.40
CA ASN A 254 5.69 33.80 -11.15
C ASN A 254 6.55 34.01 -12.41
N ASN A 255 7.80 33.52 -12.42
CA ASN A 255 8.68 33.55 -13.58
C ASN A 255 9.37 32.18 -13.80
N PRO A 256 8.67 31.19 -14.36
CA PRO A 256 9.12 29.78 -14.38
C PRO A 256 10.53 29.60 -14.95
N VAL A 257 10.79 30.19 -16.12
CA VAL A 257 12.06 30.06 -16.83
C VAL A 257 13.22 30.74 -16.11
N LEU A 258 12.98 31.93 -15.55
CA LEU A 258 14.01 32.70 -14.86
C LEU A 258 14.36 32.08 -13.50
N ASP A 259 13.35 31.56 -12.80
CA ASP A 259 13.51 30.98 -11.47
C ASP A 259 14.21 29.63 -11.55
N MET A 260 13.88 28.78 -12.54
CA MET A 260 14.63 27.54 -12.80
C MET A 260 16.12 27.84 -13.10
N ALA A 261 16.40 28.88 -13.89
CA ALA A 261 17.78 29.26 -14.20
C ALA A 261 18.56 29.73 -12.95
N ARG A 262 17.89 30.44 -12.04
CA ARG A 262 18.48 30.86 -10.76
C ARG A 262 18.75 29.67 -9.84
N GLU A 263 17.83 28.71 -9.77
CA GLU A 263 17.99 27.51 -8.95
C GLU A 263 19.19 26.67 -9.40
N VAL A 264 19.34 26.45 -10.71
CA VAL A 264 20.49 25.72 -11.28
C VAL A 264 21.81 26.42 -10.97
N VAL A 265 21.86 27.76 -11.08
CA VAL A 265 23.05 28.54 -10.70
C VAL A 265 23.31 28.46 -9.19
N GLY A 266 22.27 28.48 -8.35
CA GLY A 266 22.40 28.33 -6.90
C GLY A 266 22.94 26.95 -6.49
N LYS A 267 22.36 25.87 -7.02
CA LYS A 267 22.79 24.49 -6.75
C LYS A 267 24.22 24.21 -7.23
N THR A 268 24.65 24.85 -8.32
CA THR A 268 26.03 24.72 -8.83
C THR A 268 27.03 25.63 -8.10
N ALA A 269 26.61 26.79 -7.58
CA ALA A 269 27.50 27.74 -6.92
C ALA A 269 28.08 27.22 -5.59
N LEU A 270 27.28 26.52 -4.77
CA LEU A 270 27.70 25.99 -3.47
C LEU A 270 28.91 25.03 -3.55
N PRO A 271 28.86 23.92 -4.32
CA PRO A 271 30.00 23.02 -4.44
C PRO A 271 31.22 23.69 -5.11
N PHE A 272 30.99 24.58 -6.08
CA PHE A 272 32.08 25.30 -6.75
C PHE A 272 32.78 26.28 -5.80
N ALA A 273 32.03 27.00 -4.97
CA ALA A 273 32.58 27.90 -3.96
C ALA A 273 33.43 27.13 -2.95
N VAL A 274 32.98 25.95 -2.49
CA VAL A 274 33.75 25.08 -1.58
C VAL A 274 35.06 24.62 -2.23
N ILE A 275 35.04 24.22 -3.51
CA ILE A 275 36.24 23.81 -4.24
C ILE A 275 37.22 24.99 -4.39
N VAL A 276 36.75 26.17 -4.76
CA VAL A 276 37.60 27.36 -4.91
C VAL A 276 38.22 27.76 -3.56
N LEU A 277 37.44 27.72 -2.48
CA LEU A 277 37.89 28.09 -1.15
C LEU A 277 38.91 27.09 -0.59
N THR A 278 38.75 25.80 -0.89
CA THR A 278 39.73 24.76 -0.53
C THR A 278 41.03 24.89 -1.33
N ILE A 279 40.97 25.17 -2.63
CA ILE A 279 42.17 25.47 -3.44
C ILE A 279 42.89 26.72 -2.93
N ALA A 280 42.14 27.77 -2.56
CA ALA A 280 42.72 28.98 -2.00
C ALA A 280 43.45 28.71 -0.67
N LEU A 281 42.85 27.92 0.24
CA LEU A 281 43.48 27.51 1.49
C LEU A 281 44.74 26.68 1.26
N LEU A 282 44.72 25.73 0.33
CA LEU A 282 45.91 24.96 -0.06
C LEU A 282 47.02 25.85 -0.64
N GLY A 283 46.65 26.87 -1.43
CA GLY A 283 47.58 27.87 -1.94
C GLY A 283 48.27 28.66 -0.83
N VAL A 284 47.52 29.07 0.20
CA VAL A 284 48.09 29.75 1.38
C VAL A 284 49.03 28.84 2.15
N VAL A 285 48.64 27.57 2.40
CA VAL A 285 49.49 26.58 3.07
C VAL A 285 50.77 26.33 2.28
N TYR A 286 50.69 26.25 0.95
CA TYR A 286 51.85 26.08 0.08
C TYR A 286 52.80 27.28 0.15
N LEU A 287 52.30 28.51 0.09
CA LEU A 287 53.12 29.73 0.19
C LEU A 287 53.81 29.85 1.55
N VAL A 288 53.10 29.57 2.65
CA VAL A 288 53.67 29.55 4.01
C VAL A 288 54.70 28.42 4.15
N GLY A 289 54.41 27.25 3.60
CA GLY A 289 55.31 26.11 3.60
C GLY A 289 56.59 26.37 2.80
N LYS A 290 56.48 27.02 1.64
CA LYS A 290 57.62 27.46 0.82
C LYS A 290 58.47 28.48 1.56
N GLY A 291 57.85 29.51 2.13
CA GLY A 291 58.58 30.54 2.90
C GLY A 291 59.39 29.94 4.07
N ARG A 292 58.82 28.98 4.80
CA ARG A 292 59.53 28.27 5.87
C ARG A 292 60.65 27.36 5.35
N ARG A 293 60.47 26.69 4.21
CA ARG A 293 61.51 25.86 3.59
C ARG A 293 62.66 26.70 3.05
N ASP A 294 62.37 27.85 2.44
CA ASP A 294 63.39 28.75 1.91
C ASP A 294 64.26 29.33 3.05
N GLU A 295 63.65 29.65 4.20
CA GLU A 295 64.38 30.11 5.39
C GLU A 295 65.29 29.01 5.97
N VAL A 296 64.81 27.77 6.05
CA VAL A 296 65.60 26.62 6.51
C VAL A 296 66.74 26.31 5.54
N ASN A 297 66.48 26.33 4.23
CA ASN A 297 67.51 26.10 3.20
C ASN A 297 68.60 27.17 3.23
N LYS A 298 68.24 28.43 3.49
CA LYS A 298 69.22 29.52 3.64
C LYS A 298 70.13 29.29 4.85
N ARG A 299 69.57 28.87 5.99
CA ARG A 299 70.34 28.51 7.19
C ARG A 299 71.24 27.29 6.95
N LEU A 300 70.76 26.28 6.22
CA LEU A 300 71.56 25.12 5.80
C LEU A 300 72.73 25.52 4.87
N ALA A 301 72.50 26.44 3.92
CA ALA A 301 73.55 26.96 3.05
C ALA A 301 74.62 27.76 3.82
N GLU A 302 74.20 28.55 4.81
CA GLU A 302 75.10 29.29 5.71
C GLU A 302 75.92 28.36 6.62
N GLN A 303 75.40 27.19 7.00
CA GLN A 303 76.15 26.18 7.76
C GLN A 303 77.05 25.30 6.87
N SER A 304 76.65 25.03 5.62
CA SER A 304 77.44 24.22 4.68
C SER A 304 78.71 24.95 4.20
N SER A 305 78.68 26.28 4.06
CA SER A 305 79.87 27.06 3.69
C SER A 305 80.93 27.09 4.81
N LEU A 306 80.54 26.94 6.07
CA LEU A 306 81.44 26.84 7.22
C LEU A 306 82.14 25.46 7.30
N VAL A 307 81.50 24.39 6.80
CA VAL A 307 82.09 23.04 6.77
C VAL A 307 83.08 22.87 5.60
N SER A 308 82.87 23.56 4.47
CA SER A 308 83.85 23.59 3.36
C SER A 308 85.15 24.30 3.72
N VAL A 309 85.13 25.32 4.59
CA VAL A 309 86.35 26.01 5.05
C VAL A 309 87.13 25.17 6.07
N LEU A 310 86.46 24.32 6.84
CA LEU A 310 87.11 23.38 7.78
C LEU A 310 87.64 22.11 7.10
N ALA A 311 87.21 21.79 5.87
CA ALA A 311 87.73 20.68 5.09
C ALA A 311 89.03 21.03 4.35
N ASP A 312 89.19 22.29 3.91
CA ASP A 312 90.44 22.78 3.29
C ASP A 312 91.58 23.01 4.30
N GLU A 313 91.29 23.10 5.61
CA GLU A 313 92.30 23.19 6.68
C GLU A 313 92.80 21.82 7.17
N ALA A 314 92.24 20.70 6.70
CA ALA A 314 92.61 19.35 7.14
C ALA A 314 93.55 18.59 6.18
N ASP A 315 93.91 19.17 5.03
CA ASP A 315 94.79 18.55 4.02
C ASP A 315 96.12 19.33 3.78
N ASN A 316 96.59 20.09 4.78
CA ASN A 316 97.94 20.68 4.85
C ASN A 316 98.73 20.16 6.06
#